data_AF-A0A151U0H6-F1
#
_entry.id   AF-A0A151U0H6-F1
#
_cell.length_a   1.000
_cell.length_b   1.000
_cell.length_c   1.000
_cell.angle_alpha   90.00
_cell.angle_beta   90.00
_cell.angle_gamma   90.00
#
_symmetry.space_group_name_H-M   'P 1'
#
loop_
_entity.id
_entity.type
_entity.pdbx_description
1 polymer ?
#
loop_
_entity_poly.entity_id
_entity_poly.type
_entity_poly.pdbx_seq_one_letter_code
_entity_poly.pdbx_strand_id
1 'polypeptide(L)' 'EYHLKAIKHIFKYLAGTTNLCLFYEKNNNFKLVGFYDADYAGDMIERKSTSGGCHFLGSCLISWVNKT' A
#
# COMPACT_ATOMS: atom_id res chain seq x y z
N GLU A 1 -4.33 -5.52 26.89
CA GLU A 1 -2.88 -5.27 26.67
C GLU A 1 -2.48 -5.06 25.21
N TYR A 2 -3.01 -5.81 24.23
CA TYR A 2 -2.66 -5.68 22.81
C TYR A 2 -2.83 -4.26 22.23
N HIS A 3 -3.96 -3.60 22.51
CA HIS A 3 -4.23 -2.24 22.03
C HIS A 3 -3.19 -1.22 22.51
N LEU A 4 -2.79 -1.28 23.78
CA LEU A 4 -1.79 -0.37 24.34
C LEU A 4 -0.41 -0.58 23.69
N LYS A 5 -0.06 -1.84 23.38
CA LYS A 5 1.17 -2.16 22.67
C LYS A 5 1.17 -1.61 21.24
N ALA A 6 0.07 -1.75 20.51
CA ALA A 6 -0.09 -1.19 19.18
C ALA A 6 0.05 0.34 19.18
N ILE A 7 -0.62 1.01 20.13
CA ILE A 7 -0.55 2.47 20.29
C ILE A 7 0.89 2.95 20.55
N LYS A 8 1.59 2.30 21.49
CA LYS A 8 3.01 2.63 21.76
C LYS A 8 3.89 2.48 20.53
N HIS A 9 3.63 1.46 19.72
CA HIS A 9 4.38 1.20 18.48
C HIS A 9 4.12 2.28 17.42
N ILE A 10 2.87 2.72 17.28
CA ILE A 10 2.50 3.85 16.40
C ILE A 10 3.24 5.11 16.81
N PHE A 11 3.19 5.49 18.10
CA PHE A 11 3.87 6.69 18.58
C PHE A 11 5.39 6.63 18.42
N LYS A 12 6.00 5.45 18.61
CA LYS A 12 7.44 5.27 18.37
C LYS A 12 7.81 5.54 16.91
N TYR A 13 7.01 5.08 15.95
CA TYR A 13 7.25 5.40 14.54
C TYR A 13 7.04 6.88 14.26
N LEU A 14 5.93 7.47 14.70
CA LEU A 14 5.66 8.89 14.48
C LEU A 14 6.78 9.79 15.02
N ALA A 15 7.31 9.47 16.22
CA ALA A 15 8.43 10.20 16.80
C ALA A 15 9.77 9.95 16.08
N GLY A 16 9.98 8.76 15.53
CA GLY A 16 11.20 8.37 14.82
C GLY A 16 11.26 8.80 13.35
N THR A 17 10.13 9.17 12.75
CA THR A 17 10.03 9.53 11.33
C THR A 17 9.50 10.95 11.12
N THR A 18 9.80 11.87 12.04
CA THR A 18 9.34 13.28 11.97
C THR A 18 9.85 14.04 10.74
N ASN A 19 10.96 13.57 10.16
CA ASN A 19 11.57 14.08 8.94
C ASN A 19 11.08 13.37 7.66
N LEU A 20 10.23 12.34 7.77
CA LEU A 20 9.64 11.67 6.62
C LEU A 20 8.26 12.25 6.35
N CYS A 21 7.98 12.56 5.08
CA CYS A 21 6.67 12.95 4.62
C CYS A 21 6.34 12.28 3.29
N LEU A 22 5.06 12.03 3.06
CA LEU A 22 4.58 11.72 1.71
C LEU A 22 4.47 13.04 0.98
N PHE A 23 5.35 13.25 0.01
CA PHE A 23 5.30 14.43 -0.85
C PHE A 23 4.40 14.15 -2.05
N TYR A 24 3.38 14.97 -2.21
CA TYR A 24 2.54 15.00 -3.39
C TYR A 24 2.79 16.33 -4.09
N GLU A 25 3.38 16.27 -5.28
CA GLU A 25 3.57 17.48 -6.06
C GLU A 25 2.20 18.10 -6.34
N LYS A 26 2.05 19.40 -6.04
CA LYS A 26 0.84 20.15 -6.36
C LYS A 26 0.78 20.37 -7.87
N ASN A 27 0.37 19.35 -8.62
CA ASN A 27 0.10 19.44 -10.04
C ASN A 27 -1.42 19.53 -10.29
N ASN A 28 -1.83 19.93 -11.49
CA ASN A 28 -3.26 19.96 -11.86
C ASN A 28 -3.82 18.57 -12.20
N ASN A 29 -2.99 17.52 -12.18
CA ASN A 29 -3.32 16.14 -12.54
C ASN A 29 -3.36 15.23 -11.31
N PHE A 30 -4.18 15.60 -10.31
CA PHE A 30 -4.54 14.76 -9.15
C PHE A 30 -5.51 13.63 -9.56
N LYS A 31 -5.17 12.87 -10.59
CA LYS A 31 -5.97 11.72 -11.03
C LYS A 31 -5.62 10.51 -10.18
N LEU A 32 -6.65 9.87 -9.62
CA LEU A 32 -6.54 8.56 -9.00
C LEU A 32 -6.56 7.49 -10.10
N VAL A 33 -5.50 6.68 -10.19
CA VAL A 33 -5.38 5.60 -11.18
C VAL A 33 -5.06 4.31 -10.46
N GLY A 34 -5.83 3.25 -10.75
CA GLY A 34 -5.58 1.91 -10.23
C GLY A 34 -5.14 0.97 -11.34
N PHE A 35 -4.16 0.12 -11.04
CA PHE A 35 -3.80 -1.04 -11.85
C PHE A 35 -4.11 -2.30 -11.06
N TYR A 36 -4.61 -3.33 -11.76
CA TYR A 36 -4.91 -4.61 -11.16
C TYR A 36 -4.45 -5.72 -12.10
N ASP A 37 -3.80 -6.71 -11.52
CA ASP A 37 -3.33 -7.94 -12.14
C ASP A 37 -4.03 -9.09 -11.42
N ALA A 38 -4.51 -10.05 -12.19
CA ALA A 38 -4.98 -11.32 -11.68
C ALA A 38 -4.38 -12.42 -12.53
N ASP A 39 -3.55 -13.26 -11.91
CA ASP A 39 -3.15 -14.52 -12.52
C ASP A 39 -4.14 -15.62 -12.13
N TYR A 40 -4.57 -16.38 -13.13
CA TYR A 40 -5.42 -17.54 -12.91
C TYR A 40 -4.55 -18.78 -12.85
N ALA A 41 -4.55 -19.46 -11.71
CA ALA A 41 -3.81 -20.70 -11.48
C ALA A 41 -2.29 -20.60 -11.76
N GLY A 42 -1.66 -19.47 -11.39
CA GLY A 42 -0.20 -19.32 -11.44
C GLY A 42 0.54 -20.35 -10.57
N ASP A 43 -0.13 -20.86 -9.53
CA ASP A 43 0.32 -22.00 -8.73
C ASP A 43 -0.17 -23.33 -9.35
N MET A 44 0.77 -24.11 -9.91
CA MET A 44 0.46 -25.42 -10.53
C MET A 44 0.02 -26.49 -9.51
N ILE A 45 0.33 -26.29 -8.22
CA ILE A 45 0.07 -27.27 -7.16
C ILE A 45 -1.29 -26.95 -6.52
N GLU A 46 -1.47 -25.74 -5.99
CA GLU A 46 -2.67 -25.36 -5.24
C GLU A 46 -3.74 -24.70 -6.11
N ARG A 47 -3.42 -24.32 -7.36
CA ARG A 47 -4.29 -23.56 -8.26
C ARG A 47 -4.85 -22.28 -7.64
N LYS A 48 -4.16 -21.73 -6.64
CA LYS A 48 -4.52 -20.44 -6.06
C LYS A 48 -4.25 -19.36 -7.10
N SER A 49 -5.24 -18.49 -7.24
CA SER A 49 -5.10 -17.28 -8.05
C SER A 49 -4.44 -16.23 -7.18
N THR A 50 -3.35 -15.65 -7.66
CA THR A 50 -2.75 -14.49 -7.05
C THR A 50 -3.28 -13.25 -7.76
N SER A 51 -3.53 -12.21 -7.01
CA SER A 51 -3.92 -10.93 -7.59
C SER A 51 -3.19 -9.80 -6.89
N GLY A 52 -2.68 -8.89 -7.70
CA GLY A 52 -1.94 -7.73 -7.27
C GLY A 52 -2.67 -6.47 -7.71
N GLY A 53 -2.65 -5.45 -6.87
CA GLY A 53 -3.20 -4.14 -7.22
C GLY A 53 -2.31 -3.03 -6.72
N CYS A 54 -2.29 -1.91 -7.44
CA CYS A 54 -1.66 -0.68 -6.96
C CYS A 54 -2.49 0.53 -7.36
N HIS A 55 -2.54 1.53 -6.46
CA HIS A 55 -3.24 2.78 -6.71
C HIS A 55 -2.26 3.94 -6.64
N PHE A 56 -2.33 4.81 -7.64
CA PHE A 56 -1.53 6.02 -7.78
C PHE A 56 -2.40 7.25 -7.69
N LEU A 57 -1.88 8.29 -7.03
CA LEU A 57 -2.41 9.65 -7.08
C LEU A 57 -1.38 10.51 -7.83
N GLY A 58 -1.69 10.90 -9.07
CA GLY A 58 -0.67 11.44 -9.96
C GLY A 58 0.43 10.40 -10.23
N SER A 59 1.68 10.73 -9.92
CA SER A 59 2.83 9.81 -9.99
C SER A 59 3.14 9.09 -8.67
N CYS A 60 2.41 9.39 -7.60
CA CYS A 60 2.68 8.86 -6.26
C CYS A 60 1.91 7.56 -6.01
N LEU A 61 2.60 6.44 -5.72
CA LEU A 61 1.97 5.19 -5.26
C LEU A 61 1.43 5.38 -3.83
N ILE A 62 0.12 5.28 -3.64
CA ILE A 62 -0.55 5.51 -2.35
C ILE A 62 -1.03 4.23 -1.66
N SER A 63 -1.23 3.14 -2.43
CA SER A 63 -1.55 1.84 -1.85
C SER A 63 -1.17 0.71 -2.80
N TRP A 64 -0.88 -0.44 -2.22
CA TRP A 64 -0.61 -1.69 -2.90
C TRP A 64 -1.38 -2.80 -2.19
N VAL A 65 -1.93 -3.72 -2.97
CA VAL A 65 -2.69 -4.87 -2.51
C VAL A 65 -2.06 -6.10 -3.11
N ASN A 66 -1.86 -7.13 -2.28
CA ASN A 66 -1.49 -8.45 -2.72
C ASN A 66 -2.45 -9.44 -2.07
N LYS A 67 -3.05 -10.28 -2.89
CA LYS A 67 -3.90 -11.38 -2.48
C LYS A 67 -3.38 -12.65 -3.12
N THR A 68 -2.76 -13.49 -2.29
CA THR A 68 -2.34 -14.87 -2.55
C THR A 68 -3.30 -15.87 -1.92
#